data_AF-T0PGI0-F1
#
_entry.id   AF-T0PGI0-F1
#
_cell.length_a   1.000
_cell.length_b   1.000
_cell.length_c   1.000
_cell.angle_alpha   90.00
_cell.angle_beta   90.00
_cell.angle_gamma   90.00
#
_symmetry.space_group_name_H-M   'P 1'
#
loop_
_entity.id
_entity.type
_entity.pdbx_description
1 polymer ?
#
loop_
_entity_poly.entity_id
_entity_poly.type
_entity_poly.pdbx_seq_one_letter_code
_entity_poly.pdbx_strand_id
1 'polypeptide(L)'
;MYKELTPKDIIYDFDINRVSASEEKWMLPQYSEAYKKIKTALQIDNDGYNIYLVDDYSKDRIKHIIEYVKDIFKDNKAPDDICYVVKDDDKQPIPIILSNGLGNEFKEALEELQGLYSEYTFQFYNDSENKEKDNLVDKIQKKRNEIINSLVEVSKNSGFDIKSNNGGFTFIPLNEGREMTEEEYEDLDMDEKDAMISKVNELKAKAKDILEQLKNMEANELKKNKRNNAYVSQ
;
A
#
# COMPACT_ATOMS: atom_id res chain seq x y z
N MET A 1 54.71 18.53 76.95
CA MET A 1 54.79 17.10 77.32
C MET A 1 53.64 16.39 76.65
N TYR A 2 53.91 15.42 75.78
CA TYR A 2 52.87 14.57 75.22
C TYR A 2 52.65 13.39 76.18
N LYS A 3 51.39 13.09 76.49
CA LYS A 3 51.02 11.92 77.30
C LYS A 3 51.06 10.69 76.40
N GLU A 4 51.83 9.68 76.80
CA GLU A 4 51.86 8.40 76.10
C GLU A 4 50.54 7.65 76.36
N LEU A 5 49.88 7.22 75.29
CA LEU A 5 48.63 6.45 75.38
C LEU A 5 48.98 4.97 75.60
N THR A 6 48.34 4.35 76.58
CA THR A 6 48.44 2.91 76.79
C THR A 6 47.45 2.18 75.87
N PRO A 7 47.66 0.89 75.56
CA PRO A 7 46.72 0.12 74.75
C PRO A 7 45.27 0.17 75.26
N LYS A 8 45.08 0.24 76.59
CA LYS A 8 43.76 0.38 77.22
C LYS A 8 43.07 1.71 76.90
N ASP A 9 43.84 2.77 76.65
CA ASP A 9 43.31 4.08 76.27
C ASP A 9 42.84 4.13 74.81
N ILE A 10 43.08 3.06 74.03
CA ILE A 10 42.75 2.96 72.60
C ILE A 10 41.78 1.80 72.32
N ILE A 11 41.47 0.95 73.32
CA ILE A 11 40.47 -0.10 73.15
C ILE A 11 39.08 0.54 73.09
N TYR A 12 38.50 0.50 71.89
CA TYR A 12 37.08 0.76 71.69
C TYR A 12 36.29 -0.49 72.08
N ASP A 13 35.67 -0.47 73.26
CA ASP A 13 34.76 -1.52 73.71
C ASP A 13 33.40 -1.32 73.04
N PHE A 14 33.14 -2.08 71.96
CA PHE A 14 31.88 -2.02 71.22
C PHE A 14 31.08 -3.31 71.47
N ASP A 15 29.99 -3.21 72.22
CA ASP A 15 29.10 -4.34 72.51
C ASP A 15 28.11 -4.57 71.35
N ILE A 16 28.46 -5.50 70.46
CA ILE A 16 27.66 -5.88 69.28
C ILE A 16 26.40 -6.68 69.67
N ASN A 17 26.34 -7.23 70.90
CA ASN A 17 25.22 -8.08 71.33
C ASN A 17 23.90 -7.31 71.50
N ARG A 18 23.95 -5.97 71.47
CA ARG A 18 22.78 -5.08 71.55
C ARG A 18 22.26 -4.64 70.17
N VAL A 19 22.91 -5.05 69.08
CA VAL A 19 22.51 -4.69 67.72
C VAL A 19 21.63 -5.81 67.16
N SER A 20 20.33 -5.58 67.08
CA SER A 20 19.43 -6.43 66.31
C SER A 20 19.61 -6.14 64.83
N ALA A 21 19.89 -7.16 64.02
CA ALA A 21 19.86 -7.01 62.56
C ALA A 21 18.43 -6.63 62.12
N SER A 22 18.27 -5.52 61.39
CA SER A 22 16.98 -5.18 60.80
C SER A 22 16.67 -6.13 59.65
N GLU A 23 15.39 -6.50 59.49
CA GLU A 23 14.92 -7.33 58.38
C GLU A 23 15.06 -6.61 57.03
N GLU A 24 15.08 -5.28 57.03
CA GLU A 24 15.27 -4.45 55.83
C GLU A 24 16.76 -4.36 55.46
N LYS A 25 17.25 -5.44 54.82
CA LYS A 25 18.65 -5.64 54.40
C LYS A 25 19.27 -4.52 53.55
N TRP A 26 18.44 -3.66 52.95
CA TRP A 26 18.86 -2.64 51.99
C TRP A 26 18.76 -1.20 52.53
N MET A 27 18.27 -0.98 53.76
CA MET A 27 18.27 0.37 54.34
C MET A 27 19.61 0.71 55.00
N LEU A 28 20.18 1.86 54.62
CA LEU A 28 21.27 2.49 55.34
C LEU A 28 20.73 3.17 56.61
N PRO A 29 21.11 2.76 57.84
CA PRO A 29 20.55 3.31 59.07
C PRO A 29 20.69 4.83 59.20
N GLN A 30 21.84 5.36 58.73
CA GLN A 30 22.14 6.78 58.72
C GLN A 30 21.29 7.59 57.72
N TYR A 31 20.51 6.92 56.85
CA TYR A 31 19.59 7.52 55.88
C TYR A 31 18.12 7.37 56.27
N SER A 32 17.81 6.81 57.44
CA SER A 32 16.42 6.56 57.89
C SER A 32 15.49 7.77 57.73
N GLU A 33 15.93 8.97 58.12
CA GLU A 33 15.16 10.20 57.94
C GLU A 33 15.07 10.67 56.48
N ALA A 34 16.12 10.46 55.68
CA ALA A 34 16.10 10.78 54.26
C ALA A 34 15.12 9.87 53.50
N TYR A 35 15.09 8.58 53.82
CA TYR A 35 14.15 7.63 53.24
C TYR A 35 12.69 7.98 53.54
N LYS A 36 12.36 8.36 54.79
CA LYS A 36 11.02 8.84 55.13
C LYS A 36 10.62 10.03 54.26
N LYS A 37 11.51 11.02 54.10
CA LYS A 37 11.24 12.21 53.26
C LYS A 37 11.08 11.85 51.79
N ILE A 38 11.92 10.96 51.25
CA ILE A 38 11.83 10.46 49.88
C ILE A 38 10.47 9.79 49.67
N LYS A 39 10.06 8.89 50.57
CA LYS A 39 8.76 8.21 50.48
C LYS A 39 7.60 9.19 50.49
N THR A 40 7.59 10.15 51.41
CA THR A 40 6.53 11.17 51.48
C THR A 40 6.50 12.03 50.21
N ALA A 41 7.65 12.44 49.69
CA ALA A 41 7.71 13.26 48.49
C ALA A 41 7.27 12.50 47.23
N LEU A 42 7.63 11.21 47.11
CA LEU A 42 7.22 10.35 45.98
C LEU A 42 5.73 9.98 45.99
N GLN A 43 5.03 10.20 47.11
CA GLN A 43 3.57 10.04 47.19
C GLN A 43 2.80 11.26 46.67
N ILE A 44 3.48 12.36 46.38
CA ILE A 44 2.85 13.57 45.83
C ILE A 44 2.71 13.40 44.32
N ASP A 45 1.50 13.08 43.86
CA ASP A 45 1.16 13.00 42.44
C ASP A 45 0.77 14.38 41.90
N ASN A 46 1.77 15.26 41.73
CA ASN A 46 1.57 16.61 41.20
C ASN A 46 2.84 17.15 40.53
N ASP A 47 2.65 17.94 39.48
CA ASP A 47 3.75 18.52 38.72
C ASP A 47 4.54 19.54 39.54
N GLY A 48 5.86 19.61 39.28
CA GLY A 48 6.77 20.57 39.90
C GLY A 48 7.41 20.10 41.21
N TYR A 49 7.07 18.92 41.73
CA TYR A 49 7.65 18.35 42.94
C TYR A 49 8.84 17.45 42.62
N ASN A 50 10.02 18.06 42.45
CA ASN A 50 11.27 17.34 42.23
C ASN A 50 12.03 17.12 43.55
N ILE A 51 12.66 15.96 43.72
CA ILE A 51 13.49 15.64 44.90
C ILE A 51 14.96 15.82 44.53
N TYR A 52 15.70 16.54 45.36
CA TYR A 52 17.16 16.63 45.27
C TYR A 52 17.80 16.19 46.59
N LEU A 53 18.85 15.38 46.50
CA LEU A 53 19.61 14.87 47.65
C LEU A 53 21.04 15.36 47.57
N VAL A 54 21.52 16.00 48.64
CA VAL A 54 22.90 16.45 48.80
C VAL A 54 23.59 15.58 49.82
N ASP A 55 24.66 14.90 49.41
CA ASP A 55 25.56 14.15 50.28
C ASP A 55 26.92 13.97 49.57
N ASP A 56 27.92 13.52 50.31
CA ASP A 56 29.18 13.04 49.76
C ASP A 56 28.94 11.83 48.85
N TYR A 57 29.56 11.87 47.68
CA TYR A 57 29.39 10.84 46.67
C TYR A 57 29.85 9.46 47.17
N SER A 58 28.97 8.47 47.02
CA SER A 58 29.28 7.06 47.22
C SER A 58 28.41 6.18 46.32
N LYS A 59 29.04 5.26 45.59
CA LYS A 59 28.35 4.30 44.72
C LYS A 59 27.36 3.43 45.48
N ASP A 60 27.76 2.96 46.66
CA ASP A 60 26.91 2.09 47.48
C ASP A 60 25.68 2.85 47.97
N ARG A 61 25.85 4.09 48.43
CA ARG A 61 24.72 4.93 48.88
C ARG A 61 23.72 5.18 47.75
N ILE A 62 24.20 5.51 46.54
CA ILE A 62 23.34 5.68 45.36
C ILE A 62 22.59 4.39 45.04
N LYS A 63 23.28 3.24 45.04
CA LYS A 63 22.64 1.94 44.80
C LYS A 63 21.52 1.66 45.80
N HIS A 64 21.75 1.90 47.09
CA HIS A 64 20.74 1.71 48.14
C HIS A 64 19.52 2.63 47.97
N ILE A 65 19.73 3.88 47.53
CA ILE A 65 18.62 4.80 47.22
C ILE A 65 17.82 4.32 46.01
N ILE A 66 18.49 3.88 44.93
CA ILE A 66 17.82 3.36 43.73
C ILE A 66 16.96 2.14 44.08
N GLU A 67 17.50 1.19 44.84
CA GLU A 67 16.74 0.02 45.27
C GLU A 67 15.56 0.38 46.16
N TYR A 68 15.70 1.38 47.04
CA TYR A 68 14.57 1.88 47.82
C TYR A 68 13.45 2.46 46.94
N VAL A 69 13.81 3.30 45.97
CA VAL A 69 12.84 3.92 45.06
C VAL A 69 12.15 2.84 44.23
N LYS A 70 12.88 1.83 43.74
CA LYS A 70 12.28 0.69 43.03
C LYS A 70 11.27 -0.07 43.91
N ASP A 71 11.59 -0.29 45.18
CA ASP A 71 10.70 -0.97 46.12
C ASP A 71 9.40 -0.19 46.34
N ILE A 72 9.48 1.15 46.45
CA ILE A 72 8.31 2.03 46.54
C ILE A 72 7.39 1.89 45.31
N PHE A 73 7.97 1.79 44.10
CA PHE A 73 7.21 1.75 42.84
C PHE A 73 6.88 0.33 42.35
N LYS A 74 7.29 -0.71 43.08
CA LYS A 74 7.19 -2.11 42.63
C LYS A 74 5.75 -2.55 42.30
N ASP A 75 4.79 -2.08 43.08
CA ASP A 75 3.38 -2.44 42.95
C ASP A 75 2.56 -1.38 42.18
N ASN A 76 3.22 -0.35 41.64
CA ASN A 76 2.54 0.67 40.85
C ASN A 76 2.23 0.17 39.44
N LYS A 77 1.26 0.82 38.77
CA LYS A 77 0.97 0.58 37.36
C LYS A 77 2.25 0.79 36.55
N ALA A 78 2.52 -0.14 35.64
CA ALA A 78 3.61 0.00 34.68
C ALA A 78 3.47 1.32 33.90
N PRO A 79 4.58 2.02 33.62
CA PRO A 79 4.55 3.28 32.91
C PRO A 79 4.00 3.09 31.49
N ASP A 80 3.24 4.06 31.02
CA ASP A 80 2.74 4.09 29.64
C ASP A 80 3.91 4.29 28.66
N ASP A 81 3.80 3.71 27.47
CA ASP A 81 4.78 3.85 26.39
C ASP A 81 4.59 5.21 25.70
N ILE A 82 5.68 5.91 25.42
CA ILE A 82 5.66 7.18 24.68
C ILE A 82 6.30 6.95 23.32
N CYS A 83 5.50 6.99 22.26
CA CYS A 83 5.93 6.82 20.88
C CYS A 83 5.93 8.17 20.15
N TYR A 84 6.91 8.40 19.30
CA TYR A 84 6.97 9.59 18.45
C TYR A 84 6.62 9.20 17.02
N VAL A 85 5.57 9.81 16.48
CA VAL A 85 5.09 9.55 15.11
C VAL A 85 5.37 10.76 14.23
N VAL A 86 5.94 10.50 13.05
CA VAL A 86 6.15 11.50 12.00
C VAL A 86 5.00 11.37 11.00
N LYS A 87 4.33 12.49 10.72
CA LYS A 87 3.27 12.56 9.72
C LYS A 87 3.74 13.25 8.44
N ASP A 88 3.99 14.55 8.53
CA ASP A 88 4.29 15.42 7.38
C ASP A 88 5.74 15.95 7.39
N ASP A 89 6.29 16.25 8.59
CA ASP A 89 7.61 16.85 8.79
C ASP A 89 8.42 16.05 9.82
N ASP A 90 9.61 15.59 9.44
CA ASP A 90 10.51 14.80 10.28
C ASP A 90 11.07 15.59 11.47
N LYS A 91 11.06 16.92 11.39
CA LYS A 91 11.48 17.82 12.47
C LYS A 91 10.38 18.07 13.50
N GLN A 92 9.15 17.63 13.22
CA GLN A 92 7.99 17.84 14.10
C GLN A 92 7.30 16.52 14.43
N PRO A 93 7.98 15.61 15.15
CA PRO A 93 7.34 14.39 15.61
C PRO A 93 6.25 14.69 16.63
N ILE A 94 5.15 13.94 16.55
CA ILE A 94 4.01 14.06 17.46
C ILE A 94 4.09 12.93 18.49
N PRO A 95 4.04 13.24 19.81
CA PRO A 95 4.01 12.21 20.83
C PRO A 95 2.64 11.55 20.92
N ILE A 96 2.62 10.22 21.02
CA ILE A 96 1.46 9.39 21.29
C ILE A 96 1.76 8.59 22.55
N ILE A 97 0.82 8.60 23.49
CA ILE A 97 0.89 7.84 24.73
C ILE A 97 0.07 6.56 24.54
N LEU A 98 0.71 5.42 24.75
CA LEU A 98 0.13 4.09 24.62
C LEU A 98 0.22 3.36 25.95
N SER A 99 -0.69 2.42 26.20
CA SER A 99 -0.55 1.54 27.36
C SER A 99 0.78 0.77 27.29
N ASN A 100 1.34 0.47 28.46
CA ASN A 100 2.59 -0.26 28.59
C ASN A 100 2.68 -1.49 27.67
N GLY A 101 3.76 -1.59 26.91
CA GLY A 101 4.06 -2.72 26.03
C GLY A 101 3.47 -2.62 24.62
N LEU A 102 2.52 -1.71 24.37
CA LEU A 102 1.88 -1.58 23.06
C LEU A 102 2.72 -0.79 22.04
N GLY A 103 3.81 -0.14 22.45
CA GLY A 103 4.62 0.66 21.52
C GLY A 103 5.23 -0.16 20.39
N ASN A 104 5.67 -1.40 20.67
CA ASN A 104 6.21 -2.29 19.65
C ASN A 104 5.13 -2.83 18.72
N GLU A 105 3.98 -3.24 19.27
CA GLU A 105 2.83 -3.71 18.48
C GLU A 105 2.32 -2.61 17.55
N PHE A 106 2.23 -1.37 18.04
CA PHE A 106 1.84 -0.22 17.24
C PHE A 106 2.80 0.02 16.07
N LYS A 107 4.11 -0.12 16.31
CA LYS A 107 5.12 0.00 15.26
C LYS A 107 4.94 -1.07 14.18
N GLU A 108 4.82 -2.34 14.58
CA GLU A 108 4.66 -3.46 13.64
C GLU A 108 3.39 -3.30 12.80
N ALA A 109 2.27 -2.94 13.42
CA ALA A 109 1.02 -2.70 12.73
C ALA A 109 1.12 -1.54 11.72
N LEU A 110 1.87 -0.48 12.04
CA LEU A 110 2.07 0.64 11.13
C LEU A 110 2.95 0.26 9.93
N GLU A 111 4.00 -0.54 10.15
CA GLU A 111 4.87 -1.05 9.08
C GLU A 111 4.09 -1.97 8.12
N GLU A 112 3.24 -2.86 8.66
CA GLU A 112 2.37 -3.71 7.84
C GLU A 112 1.39 -2.88 7.02
N LEU A 113 0.75 -1.88 7.63
CA LEU A 113 -0.19 -0.99 6.95
C LEU A 113 0.50 -0.22 5.80
N GLN A 114 1.71 0.28 6.02
CA GLN A 114 2.50 0.95 4.98
C GLN A 114 2.83 0.01 3.81
N GLY A 115 3.15 -1.26 4.11
CA GLY A 115 3.35 -2.30 3.11
C GLY A 115 2.10 -2.53 2.27
N LEU A 116 0.94 -2.70 2.91
CA LEU A 116 -0.34 -2.90 2.24
C LEU A 116 -0.72 -1.72 1.33
N TYR A 117 -0.57 -0.48 1.81
CA TYR A 117 -0.82 0.70 0.99
C TYR A 117 0.10 0.76 -0.23
N SER A 118 1.37 0.42 -0.05
CA SER A 118 2.33 0.39 -1.15
C SER A 118 1.97 -0.68 -2.19
N GLU A 119 1.59 -1.86 -1.75
CA GLU A 119 1.15 -2.96 -2.61
C GLU A 119 -0.13 -2.61 -3.37
N TYR A 120 -1.18 -2.13 -2.69
CA TYR A 120 -2.42 -1.75 -3.34
C TYR A 120 -2.23 -0.60 -4.31
N THR A 121 -1.38 0.37 -3.98
CA THR A 121 -1.04 1.46 -4.90
C THR A 121 -0.36 0.91 -6.14
N PHE A 122 0.61 0.01 -5.96
CA PHE A 122 1.29 -0.65 -7.08
C PHE A 122 0.32 -1.47 -7.94
N GLN A 123 -0.56 -2.27 -7.33
CA GLN A 123 -1.56 -3.05 -8.04
C GLN A 123 -2.54 -2.13 -8.77
N PHE A 124 -3.03 -1.05 -8.14
CA PHE A 124 -3.95 -0.11 -8.79
C PHE A 124 -3.37 0.49 -10.07
N TYR A 125 -2.09 0.89 -10.06
CA TYR A 125 -1.45 1.44 -11.26
C TYR A 125 -1.09 0.38 -12.31
N ASN A 126 -0.90 -0.88 -11.91
CA ASN A 126 -0.41 -1.93 -12.80
C ASN A 126 -1.45 -2.97 -13.22
N ASP A 127 -2.58 -3.05 -12.53
CA ASP A 127 -3.60 -4.05 -12.78
C ASP A 127 -4.75 -3.48 -13.60
N SER A 128 -5.11 -4.25 -14.64
CA SER A 128 -6.34 -4.16 -15.44
C SER A 128 -6.57 -3.02 -16.46
N GLU A 129 -6.00 -1.82 -16.36
CA GLU A 129 -6.35 -0.76 -17.33
C GLU A 129 -5.89 -1.02 -18.77
N ASN A 130 -4.87 -1.87 -18.98
CA ASN A 130 -4.42 -2.29 -20.31
C ASN A 130 -4.98 -3.64 -20.73
N LYS A 131 -5.03 -4.66 -19.86
CA LYS A 131 -5.43 -6.02 -20.28
C LYS A 131 -6.89 -6.11 -20.75
N GLU A 132 -7.82 -5.40 -20.12
CA GLU A 132 -9.22 -5.43 -20.58
C GLU A 132 -9.41 -4.63 -21.89
N LYS A 133 -8.70 -3.51 -22.04
CA LYS A 133 -8.69 -2.73 -23.28
C LYS A 133 -8.07 -3.54 -24.42
N ASP A 134 -6.93 -4.18 -24.19
CA ASP A 134 -6.24 -5.02 -25.17
C ASP A 134 -7.11 -6.21 -25.60
N ASN A 135 -7.72 -6.91 -24.64
CA ASN A 135 -8.65 -8.00 -24.94
C ASN A 135 -9.89 -7.54 -25.73
N LEU A 136 -10.38 -6.32 -25.48
CA LEU A 136 -11.51 -5.74 -26.22
C LEU A 136 -11.11 -5.39 -27.65
N VAL A 137 -9.95 -4.75 -27.82
CA VAL A 137 -9.39 -4.41 -29.13
C VAL A 137 -9.17 -5.69 -29.95
N ASP A 138 -8.61 -6.74 -29.35
CA ASP A 138 -8.40 -8.03 -30.00
C ASP A 138 -9.71 -8.69 -30.43
N LYS A 139 -10.76 -8.64 -29.59
CA LYS A 139 -12.09 -9.17 -29.94
C LYS A 139 -12.73 -8.42 -31.11
N ILE A 140 -12.62 -7.10 -31.12
CA ILE A 140 -13.14 -6.25 -32.21
C ILE A 140 -12.37 -6.54 -33.50
N GLN A 141 -11.04 -6.62 -33.44
CA GLN A 141 -10.20 -6.92 -34.61
C GLN A 141 -10.48 -8.31 -35.19
N LYS A 142 -10.60 -9.36 -34.36
CA LYS A 142 -10.91 -10.72 -34.82
C LYS A 142 -12.23 -10.78 -35.58
N LYS A 143 -13.29 -10.20 -35.02
CA LYS A 143 -14.61 -10.19 -35.67
C LYS A 143 -14.65 -9.33 -36.91
N ARG A 144 -13.96 -8.19 -36.91
CA ARG A 144 -13.77 -7.37 -38.12
C ARG A 144 -13.12 -8.19 -39.24
N ASN A 145 -12.09 -8.98 -38.93
CA ASN A 145 -11.42 -9.81 -39.91
C ASN A 145 -12.32 -10.95 -40.42
N GLU A 146 -13.08 -11.63 -39.54
CA GLU A 146 -14.04 -12.67 -39.93
C GLU A 146 -15.08 -12.14 -40.93
N ILE A 147 -15.64 -10.96 -40.64
CA ILE A 147 -16.65 -10.30 -41.45
C ILE A 147 -16.10 -9.86 -42.81
N ILE A 148 -14.89 -9.28 -42.83
CA ILE A 148 -14.22 -8.88 -44.09
C ILE A 148 -13.90 -10.11 -44.94
N ASN A 149 -13.41 -11.19 -44.34
CA ASN A 149 -13.10 -12.42 -45.05
C ASN A 149 -14.34 -13.03 -45.71
N SER A 150 -15.48 -13.02 -45.02
CA SER A 150 -16.76 -13.45 -45.60
C SER A 150 -17.16 -12.60 -46.80
N LEU A 151 -16.98 -11.28 -46.72
CA LEU A 151 -17.30 -10.37 -47.83
C LEU A 151 -16.37 -10.59 -49.04
N VAL A 152 -15.08 -10.85 -48.80
CA VAL A 152 -14.11 -11.19 -49.85
C VAL A 152 -14.50 -12.50 -50.55
N GLU A 153 -14.88 -13.52 -49.80
CA GLU A 153 -15.29 -14.82 -50.35
C GLU A 153 -16.55 -14.71 -51.22
N VAL A 154 -17.59 -14.02 -50.73
CA VAL A 154 -18.83 -13.79 -51.49
C VAL A 154 -18.57 -13.00 -52.78
N SER A 155 -17.66 -12.03 -52.74
CA SER A 155 -17.30 -11.21 -53.90
C SER A 155 -16.57 -12.03 -54.95
N LYS A 156 -15.59 -12.84 -54.54
CA LYS A 156 -14.85 -13.73 -55.45
C LYS A 156 -15.76 -14.74 -56.13
N ASN A 157 -16.68 -15.35 -55.36
CA ASN A 157 -17.68 -16.28 -55.90
C ASN A 157 -18.64 -15.61 -56.89
N SER A 158 -18.79 -14.28 -56.82
CA SER A 158 -19.64 -13.49 -57.72
C SER A 158 -18.87 -12.94 -58.93
N GLY A 159 -17.58 -13.22 -59.07
CA GLY A 159 -16.72 -12.75 -60.15
C GLY A 159 -16.12 -11.35 -59.90
N PHE A 160 -15.93 -10.96 -58.63
CA PHE A 160 -15.37 -9.66 -58.26
C PHE A 160 -14.29 -9.80 -57.20
N ASP A 161 -13.28 -8.93 -57.25
CA ASP A 161 -12.34 -8.72 -56.15
C ASP A 161 -12.75 -7.51 -55.31
N ILE A 162 -12.28 -7.46 -54.07
CA ILE A 162 -12.52 -6.35 -53.16
C ILE A 162 -11.22 -5.62 -52.85
N LYS A 163 -11.24 -4.30 -52.99
CA LYS A 163 -10.22 -3.41 -52.44
C LYS A 163 -10.84 -2.48 -51.39
N SER A 164 -10.21 -2.41 -50.22
CA SER A 164 -10.55 -1.42 -49.20
C SER A 164 -9.87 -0.09 -49.52
N ASN A 165 -10.60 1.00 -49.37
CA ASN A 165 -10.05 2.36 -49.39
C ASN A 165 -10.52 3.14 -48.16
N ASN A 166 -10.00 4.35 -47.95
CA ASN A 166 -10.34 5.19 -46.78
C ASN A 166 -11.83 5.57 -46.66
N GLY A 167 -12.65 5.34 -47.70
CA GLY A 167 -14.08 5.63 -47.75
C GLY A 167 -15.01 4.41 -47.89
N GLY A 168 -14.49 3.18 -47.95
CA GLY A 168 -15.31 1.96 -48.07
C GLY A 168 -14.67 0.84 -48.88
N PHE A 169 -15.50 -0.01 -49.49
CA PHE A 169 -15.08 -1.11 -50.36
C PHE A 169 -15.37 -0.79 -51.82
N THR A 170 -14.41 -1.10 -52.70
CA THR A 170 -14.56 -1.05 -54.16
C THR A 170 -14.56 -2.48 -54.69
N PHE A 171 -15.57 -2.81 -55.50
CA PHE A 171 -15.70 -4.11 -56.16
C PHE A 171 -15.12 -4.00 -57.57
N ILE A 172 -14.14 -4.84 -57.87
CA ILE A 172 -13.43 -4.83 -59.15
C ILE A 172 -13.85 -6.09 -59.92
N PRO A 173 -14.36 -5.96 -61.15
CA PRO A 173 -14.66 -7.10 -62.02
C PRO A 173 -13.46 -8.03 -62.20
N LEU A 174 -13.71 -9.35 -62.17
CA LEU A 174 -12.73 -10.36 -62.52
C LEU A 174 -13.07 -10.98 -63.87
N ASN A 175 -12.06 -11.10 -64.74
CA ASN A 175 -12.09 -11.88 -65.96
C ASN A 175 -11.13 -13.07 -65.79
N GLU A 176 -11.61 -14.31 -65.83
CA GLU A 176 -10.81 -15.53 -65.62
C GLU A 176 -9.89 -15.50 -64.38
N GLY A 177 -10.30 -14.80 -63.31
CA GLY A 177 -9.55 -14.70 -62.05
C GLY A 177 -8.50 -13.59 -62.00
N ARG A 178 -8.36 -12.76 -63.03
CA ARG A 178 -7.58 -11.51 -63.02
C ARG A 178 -8.48 -10.29 -63.03
N GLU A 179 -8.00 -9.17 -62.48
CA GLU A 179 -8.70 -7.89 -62.57
C GLU A 179 -8.92 -7.52 -64.05
N MET A 180 -10.17 -7.21 -64.39
CA MET A 180 -10.56 -6.78 -65.73
C MET A 180 -9.99 -5.39 -66.01
N THR A 181 -9.46 -5.17 -67.22
CA THR A 181 -9.04 -3.83 -67.66
C THR A 181 -10.23 -3.02 -68.17
N GLU A 182 -10.07 -1.70 -68.27
CA GLU A 182 -11.11 -0.80 -68.79
C GLU A 182 -11.47 -1.12 -70.25
N GLU A 183 -10.49 -1.52 -71.05
CA GLU A 183 -10.71 -1.99 -72.44
C GLU A 183 -11.53 -3.28 -72.49
N GLU A 184 -11.23 -4.25 -71.62
CA GLU A 184 -11.97 -5.52 -71.55
C GLU A 184 -13.40 -5.35 -71.06
N TYR A 185 -13.65 -4.36 -70.20
CA TYR A 185 -14.99 -4.02 -69.78
C TYR A 185 -15.78 -3.37 -70.91
N GLU A 186 -15.16 -2.50 -71.71
CA GLU A 186 -15.85 -1.82 -72.81
C GLU A 186 -16.20 -2.74 -73.99
N ASP A 187 -15.42 -3.81 -74.19
CA ASP A 187 -15.67 -4.84 -75.20
C ASP A 187 -16.81 -5.82 -74.83
N LEU A 188 -17.37 -5.75 -73.61
CA LEU A 188 -18.51 -6.57 -73.19
C LEU A 188 -19.82 -6.10 -73.86
N ASP A 189 -20.71 -7.05 -74.14
CA ASP A 189 -22.04 -6.76 -74.65
C ASP A 189 -22.90 -6.06 -73.59
N MET A 190 -23.92 -5.29 -74.04
CA MET A 190 -24.82 -4.55 -73.14
C MET A 190 -25.46 -5.45 -72.07
N ASP A 191 -25.86 -6.67 -72.43
CA ASP A 191 -26.47 -7.62 -71.50
C ASP A 191 -25.49 -8.08 -70.39
N GLU A 192 -24.20 -8.22 -70.73
CA GLU A 192 -23.15 -8.59 -69.78
C GLU A 192 -22.78 -7.43 -68.86
N LYS A 193 -22.71 -6.21 -69.40
CA LYS A 193 -22.54 -4.97 -68.63
C LYS A 193 -23.68 -4.78 -67.62
N ASP A 194 -24.93 -4.97 -68.03
CA ASP A 194 -26.11 -4.85 -67.16
C ASP A 194 -26.14 -5.93 -66.07
N ALA A 195 -25.80 -7.18 -66.41
CA ALA A 195 -25.67 -8.26 -65.43
C ALA A 195 -24.58 -7.99 -64.38
N MET A 196 -23.45 -7.39 -64.81
CA MET A 196 -22.36 -7.02 -63.93
C MET A 196 -22.75 -5.88 -62.99
N ILE A 197 -23.44 -4.85 -63.49
CA ILE A 197 -23.97 -3.73 -62.69
C ILE A 197 -24.96 -4.24 -61.63
N SER A 198 -25.85 -5.17 -62.00
CA SER A 198 -26.80 -5.78 -61.07
C SER A 198 -26.11 -6.52 -59.92
N LYS A 199 -25.10 -7.35 -60.23
CA LYS A 199 -24.28 -8.06 -59.22
C LYS A 199 -23.51 -7.10 -58.31
N VAL A 200 -22.94 -6.03 -58.85
CA VAL A 200 -22.24 -5.00 -58.05
C VAL A 200 -23.21 -4.32 -57.07
N ASN A 201 -24.44 -4.04 -57.49
CA ASN A 201 -25.44 -3.44 -56.61
C ASN A 201 -25.86 -4.39 -55.48
N GLU A 202 -25.98 -5.69 -55.76
CA GLU A 202 -26.26 -6.72 -54.76
C GLU A 202 -25.12 -6.85 -53.74
N LEU A 203 -23.88 -6.86 -54.21
CA LEU A 203 -22.68 -6.90 -53.37
C LEU A 203 -22.54 -5.63 -52.51
N LYS A 204 -22.85 -4.45 -53.06
CA LYS A 204 -22.91 -3.18 -52.31
C LYS A 204 -23.96 -3.21 -51.20
N ALA A 205 -25.15 -3.79 -51.47
CA ALA A 205 -26.20 -3.92 -50.46
C ALA A 205 -25.75 -4.86 -49.31
N LYS A 206 -25.15 -6.00 -49.63
CA LYS A 206 -24.58 -6.93 -48.63
C LYS A 206 -23.44 -6.29 -47.82
N ALA A 207 -22.53 -5.57 -48.48
CA ALA A 207 -21.46 -4.86 -47.79
C ALA A 207 -21.98 -3.77 -46.86
N LYS A 208 -23.07 -3.08 -47.22
CA LYS A 208 -23.71 -2.08 -46.36
C LYS A 208 -24.29 -2.71 -45.10
N ASP A 209 -25.02 -3.82 -45.22
CA ASP A 209 -25.56 -4.55 -44.07
C ASP A 209 -24.44 -5.03 -43.13
N ILE A 210 -23.37 -5.59 -43.73
CA ILE A 210 -22.18 -6.01 -43.01
C ILE A 210 -21.49 -4.85 -42.25
N LEU A 211 -21.32 -3.69 -42.89
CA LEU A 211 -20.74 -2.50 -42.24
C LEU A 211 -21.62 -1.98 -41.11
N GLU A 212 -22.94 -2.07 -41.25
CA GLU A 212 -23.90 -1.67 -40.22
C GLU A 212 -23.88 -2.62 -39.02
N GLN A 213 -23.79 -3.93 -39.25
CA GLN A 213 -23.58 -4.92 -38.21
C GLN A 213 -22.27 -4.66 -37.45
N LEU A 214 -21.18 -4.34 -38.15
CA LEU A 214 -19.88 -4.04 -37.57
C LEU A 214 -19.94 -2.78 -36.69
N LYS A 215 -20.57 -1.72 -37.19
CA LYS A 215 -20.76 -0.46 -36.43
C LYS A 215 -21.61 -0.65 -35.18
N ASN A 216 -22.71 -1.39 -35.28
CA ASN A 216 -23.58 -1.69 -34.13
C ASN A 216 -22.86 -2.56 -33.10
N MET A 217 -22.02 -3.48 -33.57
CA MET A 217 -21.21 -4.32 -32.70
C MET A 217 -20.15 -3.52 -31.92
N GLU A 218 -19.38 -2.68 -32.60
CA GLU A 218 -18.39 -1.80 -31.96
C GLU A 218 -19.05 -0.90 -30.91
N ALA A 219 -20.22 -0.35 -31.23
CA ALA A 219 -20.98 0.48 -30.29
C ALA A 219 -21.46 -0.30 -29.04
N ASN A 220 -21.83 -1.57 -29.19
CA ASN A 220 -22.28 -2.42 -28.08
C ASN A 220 -21.11 -2.84 -27.17
N GLU A 221 -19.97 -3.22 -27.75
CA GLU A 221 -18.76 -3.59 -27.00
C GLU A 221 -18.21 -2.37 -26.22
N LEU A 222 -18.21 -1.17 -26.83
CA LEU A 222 -17.83 0.08 -26.15
C LEU A 222 -18.78 0.44 -24.99
N LYS A 223 -20.09 0.24 -25.15
CA LYS A 223 -21.08 0.46 -24.08
C LYS A 223 -20.90 -0.52 -22.92
N LYS A 224 -20.55 -1.77 -23.19
CA LYS A 224 -20.30 -2.80 -22.18
C LYS A 224 -19.07 -2.46 -21.34
N ASN A 225 -17.99 -1.99 -21.98
CA ASN A 225 -16.79 -1.54 -21.29
C ASN A 225 -17.06 -0.34 -20.35
N LYS A 226 -17.81 0.67 -20.82
CA LYS A 226 -18.20 1.82 -19.97
C LYS A 226 -19.00 1.41 -18.73
N ARG A 227 -19.85 0.38 -18.83
CA ARG A 227 -20.59 -0.16 -17.67
C ARG A 227 -19.66 -0.87 -16.70
N ASN A 228 -18.76 -1.73 -17.18
CA ASN A 228 -17.83 -2.45 -16.32
C ASN A 228 -16.91 -1.51 -15.52
N ASN A 229 -16.36 -0.47 -16.16
CA ASN A 229 -15.54 0.52 -15.45
C ASN A 229 -16.31 1.30 -14.37
N ALA A 230 -17.61 1.51 -14.55
CA ALA A 230 -18.43 2.19 -13.54
C ALA A 230 -18.69 1.34 -12.28
N TYR A 231 -18.58 0.00 -12.37
CA TYR A 231 -18.74 -0.91 -11.24
C TYR A 231 -17.45 -1.16 -10.46
N VAL A 232 -16.28 -0.95 -11.08
CA VAL A 232 -14.96 -1.14 -10.43
C VAL A 232 -14.55 0.10 -9.63
N SER A 233 -15.20 1.25 -9.83
CA SER A 233 -14.95 2.51 -9.11
C SER A 233 -15.88 2.75 -7.89
N GLN A 234 -16.62 1.74 -7.43
CA GLN A 234 -17.41 1.76 -6.19
C GLN A 234 -16.84 0.76 -5.19
#